data_AF-A0A6N8A6U1-F1
#
_entry.id   AF-A0A6N8A6U1-F1
#
_cell.length_a   1.000
_cell.length_b   1.000
_cell.length_c   1.000
_cell.angle_alpha   90.00
_cell.angle_beta   90.00
_cell.angle_gamma   90.00
#
_symmetry.space_group_name_H-M   'P 1'
#
loop_
_entity.id
_entity.type
_entity.pdbx_description
1 polymer ?
#
loop_
_entity_poly.entity_id
_entity_poly.type
_entity_poly.pdbx_seq_one_letter_code
_entity_poly.pdbx_strand_id
1 'polypeptide(L)'
;MMKVIIADADGNEIEHSEDPEDEADGAISANKSESALAERWAKIRTAFAPMVKAHGEAGASNAQKVLSAWSAAIKAAEAGRYQDALQVAARLKPVLGGSGKPDPKAAAWTRLEPNYTRRVNDLEKEGSGAAAKIAAAWSAARKAAQSGDFAKALIIAAKLKPHLTAPPANAVNDGLSSLAKEAAATIPAGIVQKRKFMIDRWSRVPGELREGISALAAAVPKIAPWEDAGAVSRLVEDHFGGIADRMRNDIGASFDQDVNAGDSSYAATKSTISGLQSALEADPLLSELKKGLVTSGAPFLNAFEQALAEIDAAL
;
A
#
# COMPACT_ATOMS: atom_id res chain seq x y z
N MET A 1 -49.22 -17.69 -16.52
CA MET A 1 -47.96 -18.26 -15.96
C MET A 1 -46.84 -17.30 -16.31
N MET A 2 -46.17 -16.73 -15.30
CA MET A 2 -45.00 -15.86 -15.50
C MET A 2 -43.74 -16.73 -15.55
N LYS A 3 -42.99 -16.66 -16.64
CA LYS A 3 -41.69 -17.35 -16.80
C LYS A 3 -40.64 -16.51 -16.08
N VAL A 4 -40.07 -17.03 -15.00
CA VAL A 4 -38.98 -16.36 -14.25
C VAL A 4 -37.68 -16.70 -14.95
N ILE A 5 -37.00 -15.68 -15.50
CA ILE A 5 -35.67 -15.81 -16.12
C ILE A 5 -34.64 -15.39 -15.06
N ILE A 6 -33.69 -16.27 -14.78
CA ILE A 6 -32.57 -16.00 -13.86
C ILE A 6 -31.32 -15.75 -14.72
N ALA A 7 -30.74 -14.56 -14.59
CA ALA A 7 -29.50 -14.18 -15.28
C ALA A 7 -28.31 -14.23 -14.32
N ASP A 8 -27.13 -14.56 -14.85
CA ASP A 8 -25.88 -14.52 -14.08
C ASP A 8 -25.33 -13.10 -13.88
N ALA A 9 -24.20 -12.98 -13.17
CA ALA A 9 -23.57 -11.70 -12.83
C ALA A 9 -23.02 -10.92 -14.04
N ASP A 10 -22.90 -11.58 -15.21
CA ASP A 10 -22.46 -10.99 -16.47
C ASP A 10 -23.64 -10.77 -17.44
N GLY A 11 -24.87 -11.11 -17.03
CA GLY A 11 -26.09 -10.91 -17.80
C GLY A 11 -26.43 -12.02 -18.79
N ASN A 12 -25.80 -13.20 -18.67
CA ASN A 12 -26.13 -14.34 -19.54
C ASN A 12 -27.32 -15.13 -18.96
N GLU A 13 -28.25 -15.50 -19.84
CA GLU A 13 -29.40 -16.33 -19.50
C GLU A 13 -28.95 -17.80 -19.30
N ILE A 14 -29.27 -18.38 -18.14
CA ILE A 14 -29.01 -19.78 -17.85
C ILE A 14 -30.28 -20.56 -18.23
N GLU A 15 -30.29 -21.21 -19.39
CA GLU A 15 -31.39 -22.10 -19.78
C GLU A 15 -31.39 -23.34 -18.87
N HIS A 16 -32.44 -23.47 -18.05
CA HIS A 16 -32.69 -24.66 -17.24
C HIS A 16 -33.43 -25.68 -18.10
N SER A 17 -32.74 -26.75 -18.49
CA SER A 17 -33.34 -27.91 -19.16
C SER A 17 -34.12 -28.74 -18.14
N GLU A 18 -35.44 -28.65 -18.21
CA GLU A 18 -36.37 -29.58 -17.55
C GLU A 18 -36.58 -30.80 -18.45
N ASP A 19 -36.36 -32.01 -17.92
CA ASP A 19 -37.20 -33.18 -18.22
C ASP A 19 -37.08 -34.20 -17.06
N PRO A 20 -38.15 -34.94 -16.71
CA PRO A 20 -38.43 -35.25 -15.32
C PRO A 20 -38.62 -36.74 -15.02
N GLU A 21 -38.86 -36.99 -13.73
CA GLU A 21 -39.49 -38.17 -13.13
C GLU A 21 -38.68 -39.48 -13.04
N ASP A 22 -38.20 -39.75 -11.82
CA ASP A 22 -38.37 -41.07 -11.21
C ASP A 22 -38.49 -40.91 -9.68
N GLU A 23 -39.62 -41.36 -9.13
CA GLU A 23 -39.92 -41.37 -7.70
C GLU A 23 -39.15 -42.51 -6.99
N ALA A 24 -38.57 -42.22 -5.80
CA ALA A 24 -38.70 -43.09 -4.61
C ALA A 24 -37.80 -42.61 -3.44
N ASP A 25 -38.44 -42.39 -2.29
CA ASP A 25 -37.93 -42.54 -0.91
C ASP A 25 -36.49 -42.10 -0.57
N GLY A 26 -36.35 -40.84 -0.11
CA GLY A 26 -35.08 -40.33 0.43
C GLY A 26 -35.15 -39.02 1.22
N ALA A 27 -36.28 -38.68 1.85
CA ALA A 27 -36.53 -37.34 2.42
C ALA A 27 -35.80 -36.99 3.74
N ILE A 28 -34.71 -37.68 4.12
CA ILE A 28 -33.93 -37.38 5.35
C ILE A 28 -32.51 -36.84 5.05
N SER A 29 -32.06 -36.83 3.79
CA SER A 29 -30.68 -36.45 3.49
C SER A 29 -30.45 -34.96 3.14
N ALA A 30 -31.47 -34.24 2.67
CA ALA A 30 -31.30 -32.83 2.26
C ALA A 30 -31.08 -31.88 3.47
N ASN A 31 -31.78 -32.11 4.57
CA ASN A 31 -31.79 -31.21 5.74
C ASN A 31 -30.45 -31.20 6.52
N LYS A 32 -29.67 -32.29 6.45
CA LYS A 32 -28.33 -32.35 7.05
C LYS A 32 -27.30 -31.50 6.31
N SER A 33 -27.45 -31.35 5.00
CA SER A 33 -26.50 -30.60 4.16
C SER A 33 -26.61 -29.09 4.40
N GLU A 34 -27.83 -28.58 4.56
CA GLU A 34 -28.09 -27.16 4.79
C GLU A 34 -27.60 -26.70 6.16
N SER A 35 -27.82 -27.52 7.21
CA SER A 35 -27.31 -27.26 8.56
C SER A 35 -25.79 -27.13 8.60
N ALA A 36 -25.06 -28.00 7.90
CA ALA A 36 -23.59 -27.94 7.83
C ALA A 36 -23.08 -26.68 7.11
N LEU A 37 -23.78 -26.22 6.06
CA LEU A 37 -23.45 -24.98 5.36
C LEU A 37 -23.74 -23.75 6.23
N ALA A 38 -24.86 -23.76 6.97
CA ALA A 38 -25.21 -22.69 7.91
C ALA A 38 -24.16 -22.53 9.03
N GLU A 39 -23.71 -23.64 9.62
CA GLU A 39 -22.63 -23.64 10.63
C GLU A 39 -21.31 -23.09 10.07
N ARG A 40 -20.96 -23.48 8.83
CA ARG A 40 -19.76 -22.97 8.17
C ARG A 40 -19.85 -21.47 7.90
N TRP A 41 -21.00 -21.00 7.44
CA TRP A 41 -21.26 -19.57 7.25
C TRP A 41 -21.15 -18.80 8.56
N ALA A 42 -21.72 -19.30 9.66
CA ALA A 42 -21.63 -18.65 10.97
C ALA A 42 -20.17 -18.42 11.40
N LYS A 43 -19.30 -19.43 11.23
CA LYS A 43 -17.86 -19.31 11.53
C LYS A 43 -17.18 -18.24 10.67
N ILE A 44 -17.44 -18.22 9.37
CA ILE A 44 -16.88 -17.22 8.44
C ILE A 44 -17.40 -15.82 8.76
N ARG A 45 -18.71 -15.67 9.05
CA ARG A 45 -19.32 -14.40 9.43
C ARG A 45 -18.63 -13.77 10.63
N THR A 46 -18.40 -14.55 11.68
CA THR A 46 -17.70 -14.08 12.89
C THR A 46 -16.25 -13.68 12.59
N ALA A 47 -15.54 -14.45 11.78
CA ALA A 47 -14.14 -14.14 11.44
C ALA A 47 -14.01 -12.92 10.52
N PHE A 48 -14.90 -12.76 9.54
CA PHE A 48 -14.77 -11.74 8.49
C PHE A 48 -15.37 -10.39 8.90
N ALA A 49 -16.38 -10.36 9.77
CA ALA A 49 -17.01 -9.11 10.21
C ALA A 49 -16.01 -8.04 10.72
N PRO A 50 -15.06 -8.34 11.64
CA PRO A 50 -14.09 -7.34 12.08
C PRO A 50 -13.12 -6.95 10.96
N MET A 51 -12.74 -7.87 10.06
CA MET A 51 -11.85 -7.58 8.94
C MET A 51 -12.51 -6.65 7.92
N VAL A 52 -13.77 -6.91 7.56
CA VAL A 52 -14.56 -6.06 6.66
C VAL A 52 -14.74 -4.66 7.24
N LYS A 53 -15.02 -4.56 8.54
CA LYS A 53 -15.12 -3.28 9.25
C LYS A 53 -13.79 -2.52 9.20
N ALA A 54 -12.69 -3.15 9.60
CA ALA A 54 -11.36 -2.54 9.57
C ALA A 54 -10.94 -2.12 8.15
N HIS A 55 -11.26 -2.93 7.14
CA HIS A 55 -10.99 -2.64 5.73
C HIS A 55 -11.78 -1.41 5.24
N GLY A 56 -13.01 -1.24 5.72
CA GLY A 56 -13.83 -0.06 5.48
C GLY A 56 -13.25 1.20 6.14
N GLU A 57 -12.88 1.08 7.41
CA GLU A 57 -12.31 2.18 8.22
C GLU A 57 -10.92 2.62 7.74
N ALA A 58 -10.12 1.70 7.19
CA ALA A 58 -8.81 1.98 6.61
C ALA A 58 -8.88 2.82 5.32
N GLY A 59 -10.07 3.11 4.80
CA GLY A 59 -10.23 3.92 3.59
C GLY A 59 -9.68 3.25 2.33
N ALA A 60 -9.67 1.91 2.29
CA ALA A 60 -9.19 1.18 1.13
C ALA A 60 -9.98 1.55 -0.14
N SER A 61 -9.31 1.57 -1.28
CA SER A 61 -9.89 1.93 -2.59
C SER A 61 -11.08 1.05 -3.01
N ASN A 62 -11.16 -0.16 -2.48
CA ASN A 62 -12.26 -1.07 -2.73
C ASN A 62 -13.18 -1.24 -1.50
N ALA A 63 -13.06 -0.40 -0.47
CA ALA A 63 -13.84 -0.48 0.77
C ALA A 63 -15.34 -0.59 0.51
N GLN A 64 -15.90 0.29 -0.32
CA GLN A 64 -17.33 0.28 -0.63
C GLN A 64 -17.77 -0.99 -1.38
N LYS A 65 -16.91 -1.50 -2.28
CA LYS A 65 -17.17 -2.76 -3.00
C LYS A 65 -17.15 -3.95 -2.05
N VAL A 66 -16.20 -3.98 -1.12
CA VAL A 66 -16.08 -5.02 -0.07
C VAL A 66 -17.29 -4.98 0.86
N LEU A 67 -17.70 -3.80 1.34
CA LEU A 67 -18.89 -3.62 2.18
C LEU A 67 -20.17 -4.07 1.47
N SER A 68 -20.33 -3.70 0.20
CA SER A 68 -21.49 -4.10 -0.62
C SER A 68 -21.54 -5.61 -0.85
N ALA A 69 -20.42 -6.23 -1.23
CA ALA A 69 -20.32 -7.67 -1.40
C ALA A 69 -20.59 -8.41 -0.08
N TRP A 70 -20.07 -7.92 1.04
CA TRP A 70 -20.34 -8.49 2.35
C TRP A 70 -21.81 -8.41 2.75
N SER A 71 -22.47 -7.27 2.50
CA SER A 71 -23.91 -7.12 2.71
C SER A 71 -24.74 -8.07 1.85
N ALA A 72 -24.35 -8.29 0.59
CA ALA A 72 -25.00 -9.25 -0.31
C ALA A 72 -24.86 -10.69 0.21
N ALA A 73 -23.68 -11.07 0.73
CA ALA A 73 -23.45 -12.37 1.33
C ALA A 73 -24.35 -12.61 2.57
N ILE A 74 -24.50 -11.59 3.43
CA ILE A 74 -25.41 -11.65 4.58
C ILE A 74 -26.86 -11.90 4.12
N LYS A 75 -27.35 -11.12 3.15
CA LYS A 75 -28.70 -11.29 2.60
C LYS A 75 -28.93 -12.66 1.96
N ALA A 76 -27.93 -13.20 1.26
CA ALA A 76 -28.01 -14.55 0.69
C ALA A 76 -28.17 -15.61 1.79
N ALA A 77 -27.37 -15.51 2.87
CA ALA A 77 -27.49 -16.42 4.01
C ALA A 77 -28.80 -16.27 4.79
N GLU A 78 -29.34 -15.05 4.93
CA GLU A 78 -30.66 -14.81 5.54
C GLU A 78 -31.80 -15.45 4.74
N ALA A 79 -31.61 -15.62 3.42
CA ALA A 79 -32.53 -16.33 2.54
C ALA A 79 -32.26 -17.84 2.46
N GLY A 80 -31.44 -18.42 3.35
CA GLY A 80 -31.08 -19.85 3.32
C GLY A 80 -30.04 -20.23 2.25
N ARG A 81 -29.58 -19.29 1.43
CA ARG A 81 -28.61 -19.52 0.34
C ARG A 81 -27.17 -19.46 0.85
N TYR A 82 -26.83 -20.37 1.76
CA TYR A 82 -25.52 -20.40 2.41
C TYR A 82 -24.37 -20.67 1.44
N GLN A 83 -24.59 -21.45 0.38
CA GLN A 83 -23.56 -21.69 -0.64
C GLN A 83 -23.15 -20.40 -1.38
N ASP A 84 -24.12 -19.57 -1.76
CA ASP A 84 -23.87 -18.26 -2.39
C ASP A 84 -23.08 -17.35 -1.44
N ALA A 85 -23.51 -17.29 -0.17
CA ALA A 85 -22.84 -16.48 0.84
C ALA A 85 -21.37 -16.91 1.04
N LEU A 86 -21.11 -18.22 1.09
CA LEU A 86 -19.76 -18.79 1.20
C LEU A 86 -18.89 -18.48 -0.03
N GLN A 87 -19.46 -18.51 -1.24
CA GLN A 87 -18.72 -18.14 -2.45
C GLN A 87 -18.30 -16.67 -2.44
N VAL A 88 -19.20 -15.76 -2.01
CA VAL A 88 -18.85 -14.34 -1.86
C VAL A 88 -17.76 -14.16 -0.81
N ALA A 89 -17.85 -14.83 0.35
CA ALA A 89 -16.80 -14.75 1.35
C ALA A 89 -15.45 -15.31 0.87
N ALA A 90 -15.44 -16.39 0.08
CA ALA A 90 -14.21 -16.91 -0.52
C ALA A 90 -13.52 -15.87 -1.43
N ARG A 91 -14.30 -15.11 -2.21
CA ARG A 91 -13.78 -14.00 -3.05
C ARG A 91 -13.28 -12.81 -2.23
N LEU A 92 -13.88 -12.57 -1.06
CA LEU A 92 -13.45 -11.51 -0.14
C LEU A 92 -12.18 -11.88 0.65
N LYS A 93 -11.92 -13.16 0.90
CA LYS A 93 -10.75 -13.64 1.66
C LYS A 93 -9.41 -13.05 1.20
N PRO A 94 -9.01 -13.12 -0.09
CA PRO A 94 -7.72 -12.57 -0.53
C PRO A 94 -7.65 -11.04 -0.39
N VAL A 95 -8.79 -10.35 -0.42
CA VAL A 95 -8.86 -8.89 -0.28
C VAL A 95 -8.70 -8.47 1.19
N LEU A 96 -9.28 -9.24 2.11
CA LEU A 96 -9.26 -8.98 3.55
C LEU A 96 -8.02 -9.54 4.26
N GLY A 97 -7.40 -10.60 3.71
CA GLY A 97 -6.29 -11.34 4.33
C GLY A 97 -4.89 -10.89 3.89
N GLY A 98 -4.78 -10.04 2.87
CA GLY A 98 -3.51 -9.37 2.59
C GLY A 98 -3.31 -8.25 3.59
N SER A 99 -2.27 -8.32 4.42
CA SER A 99 -1.73 -7.15 5.13
C SER A 99 -1.60 -6.03 4.10
N GLY A 100 -2.53 -5.08 4.14
CA GLY A 100 -2.81 -4.19 3.04
C GLY A 100 -1.57 -3.40 2.67
N LYS A 101 -0.86 -3.86 1.63
CA LYS A 101 0.10 -2.99 0.94
C LYS A 101 -0.73 -1.77 0.52
N PRO A 102 -0.36 -0.56 0.96
CA PRO A 102 -1.08 0.65 0.61
C PRO A 102 -1.34 0.66 -0.89
N ASP A 103 -2.59 0.86 -1.32
CA ASP A 103 -2.88 0.93 -2.75
C ASP A 103 -2.00 2.05 -3.34
N PRO A 104 -1.04 1.71 -4.24
CA PRO A 104 -0.10 2.70 -4.75
C PRO A 104 -0.82 3.84 -5.48
N LYS A 105 -2.01 3.59 -6.03
CA LYS A 105 -2.84 4.61 -6.68
C LYS A 105 -3.52 5.51 -5.67
N ALA A 106 -3.98 4.96 -4.54
CA ALA A 106 -4.51 5.76 -3.43
C ALA A 106 -3.41 6.68 -2.87
N ALA A 107 -2.22 6.14 -2.62
CA ALA A 107 -1.07 6.91 -2.16
C ALA A 107 -0.67 8.02 -3.16
N ALA A 108 -0.65 7.71 -4.46
CA ALA A 108 -0.40 8.70 -5.50
C ALA A 108 -1.48 9.80 -5.53
N TRP A 109 -2.75 9.43 -5.36
CA TRP A 109 -3.85 10.40 -5.28
C TRP A 109 -3.71 11.32 -4.06
N THR A 110 -3.42 10.79 -2.88
CA THR A 110 -3.21 11.57 -1.64
C THR A 110 -2.12 12.63 -1.80
N ARG A 111 -1.03 12.33 -2.53
CA ARG A 111 0.03 13.30 -2.83
C ARG A 111 -0.41 14.36 -3.84
N LEU A 112 -1.31 14.02 -4.75
CA LEU A 112 -1.73 14.88 -5.85
C LEU A 112 -2.86 15.85 -5.47
N GLU A 113 -3.84 15.39 -4.67
CA GLU A 113 -5.09 16.11 -4.39
C GLU A 113 -4.89 17.54 -3.85
N PRO A 114 -4.01 17.80 -2.86
CA PRO A 114 -3.85 19.15 -2.31
C PRO A 114 -3.34 20.15 -3.36
N ASN A 115 -2.41 19.72 -4.21
CA ASN A 115 -1.79 20.55 -5.23
C ASN A 115 -2.77 20.93 -6.33
N TYR A 116 -3.54 19.95 -6.80
CA TYR A 116 -4.54 20.18 -7.84
C TYR A 116 -5.70 21.03 -7.31
N THR A 117 -6.16 20.78 -6.08
CA THR A 117 -7.22 21.58 -5.45
C THR A 117 -6.83 23.05 -5.35
N ARG A 118 -5.59 23.34 -4.93
CA ARG A 118 -5.07 24.71 -4.87
C ARG A 118 -5.11 25.38 -6.25
N ARG A 119 -4.57 24.73 -7.29
CA ARG A 119 -4.52 25.28 -8.65
C ARG A 119 -5.89 25.50 -9.28
N VAL A 120 -6.83 24.59 -9.04
CA VAL A 120 -8.21 24.75 -9.51
C VAL A 120 -8.86 25.98 -8.87
N ASN A 121 -8.70 26.16 -7.55
CA ASN A 121 -9.21 27.33 -6.84
C ASN A 121 -8.55 28.64 -7.32
N ASP A 122 -7.25 28.61 -7.63
CA ASP A 122 -6.53 29.78 -8.15
C ASP A 122 -7.08 30.18 -9.54
N LEU A 123 -7.29 29.21 -10.44
CA LEU A 123 -7.89 29.46 -11.76
C LEU A 123 -9.32 30.00 -11.70
N GLU A 124 -10.11 29.55 -10.71
CA GLU A 124 -11.45 30.10 -10.45
C GLU A 124 -11.38 31.57 -10.02
N LYS A 125 -10.44 31.92 -9.13
CA LYS A 125 -10.23 33.32 -8.69
C LYS A 125 -9.73 34.22 -9.80
N GLU A 126 -8.88 33.70 -10.68
CA GLU A 126 -8.35 34.42 -11.85
C GLU A 126 -9.41 34.66 -12.94
N GLY A 127 -10.60 34.04 -12.82
CA GLY A 127 -11.68 34.22 -13.78
C GLY A 127 -11.38 33.63 -15.16
N SER A 128 -10.53 32.60 -15.22
CA SER A 128 -10.20 31.95 -16.50
C SER A 128 -11.46 31.37 -17.15
N GLY A 129 -11.65 31.63 -18.46
CA GLY A 129 -12.78 31.07 -19.21
C GLY A 129 -12.82 29.53 -19.20
N ALA A 130 -11.71 28.87 -18.88
CA ALA A 130 -11.63 27.42 -18.72
C ALA A 130 -11.89 26.93 -17.27
N ALA A 131 -11.95 27.84 -16.29
CA ALA A 131 -11.99 27.50 -14.85
C ALA A 131 -13.17 26.59 -14.51
N ALA A 132 -14.39 26.92 -14.95
CA ALA A 132 -15.58 26.11 -14.67
C ALA A 132 -15.47 24.67 -15.21
N LYS A 133 -14.87 24.49 -16.39
CA LYS A 133 -14.66 23.16 -16.99
C LYS A 133 -13.60 22.38 -16.22
N ILE A 134 -12.52 23.04 -15.81
CA ILE A 134 -11.44 22.45 -15.01
C ILE A 134 -11.97 22.04 -13.62
N ALA A 135 -12.76 22.90 -12.98
CA ALA A 135 -13.39 22.63 -11.70
C ALA A 135 -14.38 21.45 -11.76
N ALA A 136 -15.20 21.38 -12.81
CA ALA A 136 -16.10 20.25 -13.03
C ALA A 136 -15.34 18.92 -13.22
N ALA A 137 -14.28 18.93 -14.02
CA ALA A 137 -13.41 17.76 -14.20
C ALA A 137 -12.70 17.37 -12.90
N TRP A 138 -12.23 18.34 -12.12
CA TRP A 138 -11.59 18.08 -10.83
C TRP A 138 -12.59 17.49 -9.82
N SER A 139 -13.80 18.02 -9.75
CA SER A 139 -14.90 17.46 -8.95
C SER A 139 -15.21 16.01 -9.34
N ALA A 140 -15.20 15.69 -10.64
CA ALA A 140 -15.37 14.31 -11.12
C ALA A 140 -14.21 13.40 -10.69
N ALA A 141 -12.97 13.89 -10.71
CA ALA A 141 -11.81 13.14 -10.20
C ALA A 141 -11.95 12.84 -8.70
N ARG A 142 -12.34 13.85 -7.90
CA ARG A 142 -12.58 13.68 -6.45
C ARG A 142 -13.71 12.70 -6.17
N LYS A 143 -14.82 12.75 -6.90
CA LYS A 143 -15.92 11.77 -6.78
C LYS A 143 -15.45 10.36 -7.09
N ALA A 144 -14.64 10.17 -8.13
CA ALA A 144 -14.06 8.87 -8.46
C ALA A 144 -13.19 8.34 -7.30
N ALA A 145 -12.31 9.20 -6.76
CA ALA A 145 -11.48 8.86 -5.60
C ALA A 145 -12.31 8.55 -4.35
N GLN A 146 -13.39 9.29 -4.07
CA GLN A 146 -14.32 9.04 -2.97
C GLN A 146 -15.06 7.71 -3.12
N SER A 147 -15.37 7.30 -4.34
CA SER A 147 -15.86 5.94 -4.63
C SER A 147 -14.76 4.86 -4.60
N GLY A 148 -13.52 5.27 -4.31
CA GLY A 148 -12.34 4.41 -4.25
C GLY A 148 -11.76 4.03 -5.62
N ASP A 149 -12.25 4.61 -6.71
CA ASP A 149 -11.70 4.43 -8.05
C ASP A 149 -10.52 5.40 -8.30
N PHE A 150 -9.42 5.19 -7.59
CA PHE A 150 -8.22 6.03 -7.71
C PHE A 150 -7.57 5.94 -9.10
N ALA A 151 -7.74 4.83 -9.81
CA ALA A 151 -7.26 4.70 -11.19
C ALA A 151 -7.97 5.71 -12.11
N LYS A 152 -9.31 5.76 -12.05
CA LYS A 152 -10.09 6.75 -12.80
C LYS A 152 -9.81 8.17 -12.35
N ALA A 153 -9.69 8.40 -11.03
CA ALA A 153 -9.34 9.71 -10.49
C ALA A 153 -8.00 10.23 -11.04
N LEU A 154 -6.96 9.39 -11.04
CA LEU A 154 -5.65 9.71 -11.60
C LEU A 154 -5.69 9.93 -13.12
N ILE A 155 -6.48 9.16 -13.88
CA ILE A 155 -6.67 9.39 -15.32
C ILE A 155 -7.29 10.76 -15.59
N ILE A 156 -8.33 11.14 -14.84
CA ILE A 156 -8.97 12.46 -14.98
C ILE A 156 -7.96 13.55 -14.61
N ALA A 157 -7.20 13.37 -13.53
CA ALA A 157 -6.18 14.32 -13.10
C ALA A 157 -5.02 14.44 -14.11
N ALA A 158 -4.62 13.35 -14.76
CA ALA A 158 -3.62 13.40 -15.82
C ALA A 158 -4.10 14.24 -17.02
N LYS A 159 -5.39 14.15 -17.38
CA LYS A 159 -6.01 14.98 -18.43
C LYS A 159 -6.10 16.45 -18.04
N LEU A 160 -6.22 16.76 -16.74
CA LEU A 160 -6.23 18.12 -16.24
C LEU A 160 -4.83 18.75 -16.19
N LYS A 161 -3.77 17.93 -16.02
CA LYS A 161 -2.39 18.39 -15.91
C LYS A 161 -2.00 19.50 -16.91
N PRO A 162 -2.17 19.34 -18.25
CA PRO A 162 -1.79 20.37 -19.20
C PRO A 162 -2.52 21.71 -19.00
N HIS A 163 -3.75 21.69 -18.47
CA HIS A 163 -4.52 22.90 -18.20
C HIS A 163 -4.18 23.57 -16.87
N LEU A 164 -3.62 22.80 -15.92
CA LEU A 164 -3.15 23.30 -14.63
C LEU A 164 -1.69 23.73 -14.64
N THR A 165 -0.91 23.25 -15.63
CA THR A 165 0.50 23.60 -15.81
C THR A 165 0.74 24.58 -16.94
N ALA A 166 -0.25 24.82 -17.82
CA ALA A 166 -0.14 25.88 -18.81
C ALA A 166 -0.17 27.23 -18.09
N PRO A 167 0.89 28.04 -18.18
CA PRO A 167 0.78 29.42 -17.75
C PRO A 167 -0.36 30.08 -18.54
N PRO A 168 -1.24 30.88 -17.91
CA PRO A 168 -2.31 31.55 -18.63
C PRO A 168 -1.73 32.34 -19.80
N ALA A 169 -2.25 32.07 -21.01
CA ALA A 169 -1.71 32.56 -22.28
C ALA A 169 -1.68 34.10 -22.41
N ASN A 170 -2.25 34.83 -21.44
CA ASN A 170 -2.31 36.29 -21.40
C ASN A 170 -1.49 36.94 -20.25
N ALA A 171 -0.68 36.19 -19.50
CA ALA A 171 0.13 36.72 -18.38
C ALA A 171 1.66 36.58 -18.58
N VAL A 172 2.11 36.38 -19.81
CA VAL A 172 3.52 36.33 -20.18
C VAL A 172 3.96 37.78 -20.46
N ASN A 173 4.63 38.47 -19.53
CA ASN A 173 6.09 38.46 -19.60
C ASN A 173 6.86 38.74 -18.29
N ASP A 174 6.27 39.35 -17.24
CA ASP A 174 7.11 39.78 -16.09
C ASP A 174 6.86 39.04 -14.76
N GLY A 175 5.65 38.52 -14.50
CA GLY A 175 5.32 37.91 -13.19
C GLY A 175 5.49 36.38 -13.08
N LEU A 176 5.30 35.64 -14.17
CA LEU A 176 5.41 34.17 -14.16
C LEU A 176 6.86 33.69 -14.26
N SER A 177 7.74 34.48 -14.88
CA SER A 177 9.18 34.21 -14.90
C SER A 177 9.80 34.40 -13.51
N SER A 178 9.29 35.36 -12.71
CA SER A 178 9.72 35.51 -11.32
C SER A 178 9.21 34.37 -10.45
N LEU A 179 7.92 34.01 -10.50
CA LEU A 179 7.38 32.89 -9.72
C LEU A 179 7.95 31.52 -10.12
N ALA A 180 8.22 31.28 -11.41
CA ALA A 180 8.90 30.06 -11.86
C ALA A 180 10.39 30.07 -11.46
N LYS A 181 11.06 31.23 -11.45
CA LYS A 181 12.41 31.36 -10.87
C LYS A 181 12.40 31.20 -9.35
N GLU A 182 11.38 31.66 -8.66
CA GLU A 182 11.22 31.57 -7.20
C GLU A 182 10.89 30.12 -6.78
N ALA A 183 10.04 29.44 -7.55
CA ALA A 183 9.75 28.01 -7.43
C ALA A 183 10.96 27.15 -7.84
N ALA A 184 11.72 27.53 -8.86
CA ALA A 184 12.95 26.82 -9.24
C ALA A 184 14.11 27.09 -8.26
N ALA A 185 14.13 28.25 -7.59
CA ALA A 185 15.08 28.57 -6.54
C ALA A 185 14.80 27.82 -5.23
N THR A 186 13.57 27.35 -5.02
CA THR A 186 13.16 26.60 -3.83
C THR A 186 13.30 25.09 -3.96
N ILE A 187 13.60 24.57 -5.15
CA ILE A 187 13.91 23.15 -5.34
C ILE A 187 15.41 22.96 -5.08
N PRO A 188 15.82 22.21 -4.03
CA PRO A 188 17.23 21.92 -3.80
C PRO A 188 17.93 21.39 -5.06
N ALA A 189 19.11 21.89 -5.36
CA ALA A 189 19.88 21.41 -6.50
C ALA A 189 20.25 19.93 -6.30
N GLY A 190 20.18 19.13 -7.37
CA GLY A 190 20.67 17.76 -7.36
C GLY A 190 19.75 16.72 -6.71
N ILE A 191 18.46 17.00 -6.48
CA ILE A 191 17.51 16.06 -5.86
C ILE A 191 17.48 14.71 -6.55
N VAL A 192 17.48 14.69 -7.88
CA VAL A 192 17.45 13.43 -8.65
C VAL A 192 18.70 12.61 -8.40
N GLN A 193 19.87 13.26 -8.37
CA GLN A 193 21.15 12.64 -8.07
C GLN A 193 21.19 12.09 -6.63
N LYS A 194 20.76 12.88 -5.63
CA LYS A 194 20.66 12.44 -4.23
C LYS A 194 19.70 11.27 -4.07
N ARG A 195 18.51 11.31 -4.70
CA ARG A 195 17.55 10.21 -4.67
C ARG A 195 18.09 8.95 -5.33
N LYS A 196 18.78 9.09 -6.47
CA LYS A 196 19.44 7.97 -7.14
C LYS A 196 20.53 7.36 -6.25
N PHE A 197 21.35 8.19 -5.61
CA PHE A 197 22.39 7.76 -4.67
C PHE A 197 21.79 6.97 -3.51
N MET A 198 20.73 7.46 -2.85
CA MET A 198 20.09 6.73 -1.76
C MET A 198 19.54 5.37 -2.20
N ILE A 199 18.86 5.31 -3.35
CA ILE A 199 18.35 4.04 -3.89
C ILE A 199 19.49 3.05 -4.15
N ASP A 200 20.57 3.54 -4.78
CA ASP A 200 21.74 2.72 -5.08
C ASP A 200 22.42 2.22 -3.80
N ARG A 201 22.63 3.10 -2.81
CA ARG A 201 23.29 2.73 -1.55
C ARG A 201 22.48 1.70 -0.76
N TRP A 202 21.16 1.88 -0.66
CA TRP A 202 20.28 0.93 0.03
C TRP A 202 20.22 -0.43 -0.68
N SER A 203 20.41 -0.49 -2.00
CA SER A 203 20.44 -1.75 -2.74
C SER A 203 21.64 -2.64 -2.39
N ARG A 204 22.71 -2.06 -1.82
CA ARG A 204 23.95 -2.77 -1.44
C ARG A 204 23.86 -3.41 -0.04
N VAL A 205 23.10 -2.81 0.87
CA VAL A 205 22.97 -3.26 2.27
C VAL A 205 22.58 -4.75 2.39
N PRO A 206 21.62 -5.30 1.63
CA PRO A 206 21.33 -6.74 1.70
C PRO A 206 22.52 -7.63 1.34
N GLY A 207 23.40 -7.19 0.43
CA GLY A 207 24.62 -7.91 0.09
C GLY A 207 25.62 -7.91 1.25
N GLU A 208 25.84 -6.74 1.85
CA GLU A 208 26.72 -6.56 3.02
C GLU A 208 26.24 -7.39 4.22
N LEU A 209 24.92 -7.44 4.46
CA LEU A 209 24.33 -8.27 5.51
C LEU A 209 24.53 -9.77 5.26
N ARG A 210 24.41 -10.23 4.01
CA ARG A 210 24.60 -11.66 3.67
C ARG A 210 26.00 -12.16 4.02
N GLU A 211 27.02 -11.33 3.92
CA GLU A 211 28.38 -11.70 4.35
C GLU A 211 28.43 -12.00 5.85
N GLY A 212 27.83 -11.13 6.67
CA GLY A 212 27.69 -11.35 8.12
C GLY A 212 26.86 -12.59 8.46
N ILE A 213 25.74 -12.81 7.77
CA ILE A 213 24.87 -13.97 7.95
C ILE A 213 25.60 -15.26 7.56
N SER A 214 26.36 -15.27 6.46
CA SER A 214 27.16 -16.42 6.04
C SER A 214 28.23 -16.78 7.07
N ALA A 215 28.91 -15.76 7.62
CA ALA A 215 29.88 -15.96 8.71
C ALA A 215 29.22 -16.53 9.98
N LEU A 216 28.03 -16.02 10.34
CA LEU A 216 27.25 -16.56 11.45
C LEU A 216 26.86 -18.02 11.21
N ALA A 217 26.33 -18.35 10.04
CA ALA A 217 25.93 -19.70 9.66
C ALA A 217 27.09 -20.70 9.76
N ALA A 218 28.31 -20.27 9.39
CA ALA A 218 29.52 -21.08 9.50
C ALA A 218 30.01 -21.26 10.95
N ALA A 219 29.66 -20.34 11.85
CA ALA A 219 30.04 -20.38 13.26
C ALA A 219 29.07 -21.19 14.12
N VAL A 220 27.76 -21.16 13.83
CA VAL A 220 26.72 -21.83 14.63
C VAL A 220 27.04 -23.31 14.88
N PRO A 221 27.38 -24.16 13.88
CA PRO A 221 27.65 -25.59 14.12
C PRO A 221 28.85 -25.85 15.04
N LYS A 222 29.76 -24.88 15.19
CA LYS A 222 30.95 -25.00 16.05
C LYS A 222 30.66 -24.67 17.51
N ILE A 223 29.68 -23.80 17.75
CA ILE A 223 29.40 -23.21 19.06
C ILE A 223 28.15 -23.82 19.68
N ALA A 224 27.14 -24.07 18.84
CA ALA A 224 25.87 -24.68 19.21
C ALA A 224 25.50 -25.76 18.18
N PRO A 225 26.17 -26.93 18.18
CA PRO A 225 25.96 -27.99 17.18
C PRO A 225 24.54 -28.58 17.19
N TRP A 226 23.76 -28.34 18.25
CA TRP A 226 22.36 -28.75 18.35
C TRP A 226 21.38 -27.76 17.69
N GLU A 227 21.83 -26.57 17.30
CA GLU A 227 21.02 -25.57 16.62
C GLU A 227 21.03 -25.78 15.10
N ASP A 228 19.90 -25.49 14.45
CA ASP A 228 19.83 -25.43 12.98
C ASP A 228 20.40 -24.09 12.49
N ALA A 229 21.64 -24.12 12.01
CA ALA A 229 22.32 -22.95 11.44
C ALA A 229 21.51 -22.25 10.33
N GLY A 230 20.74 -23.00 9.54
CA GLY A 230 19.87 -22.45 8.49
C GLY A 230 18.61 -21.79 9.05
N ALA A 231 18.06 -22.30 10.15
CA ALA A 231 16.98 -21.62 10.87
C ALA A 231 17.47 -20.31 11.52
N VAL A 232 18.62 -20.34 12.20
CA VAL A 232 19.23 -19.15 12.80
C VAL A 232 19.52 -18.09 11.74
N SER A 233 20.11 -18.49 10.60
CA SER A 233 20.42 -17.55 9.51
C SER A 233 19.17 -16.87 8.95
N ARG A 234 18.08 -17.61 8.77
CA ARG A 234 16.80 -17.04 8.29
C ARG A 234 16.19 -16.06 9.28
N LEU A 235 16.21 -16.38 10.59
CA LEU A 235 15.72 -15.45 11.61
C LEU A 235 16.50 -14.14 11.63
N VAL A 236 17.83 -14.23 11.48
CA VAL A 236 18.71 -13.06 11.41
C VAL A 236 18.50 -12.28 10.12
N GLU A 237 18.34 -12.97 8.99
CA GLU A 237 18.02 -12.37 7.69
C GLU A 237 16.68 -11.62 7.73
N ASP A 238 15.62 -12.25 8.25
CA ASP A 238 14.30 -11.66 8.38
C ASP A 238 14.32 -10.41 9.29
N HIS A 239 15.04 -10.49 10.42
CA HIS A 239 15.16 -9.37 11.36
C HIS A 239 15.87 -8.16 10.73
N PHE A 240 17.08 -8.36 10.20
CA PHE A 240 17.85 -7.27 9.59
C PHE A 240 17.27 -6.80 8.25
N GLY A 241 16.61 -7.68 7.51
CA GLY A 241 15.82 -7.32 6.33
C GLY A 241 14.68 -6.35 6.68
N GLY A 242 13.96 -6.63 7.78
CA GLY A 242 12.93 -5.75 8.32
C GLY A 242 13.47 -4.38 8.73
N ILE A 243 14.63 -4.34 9.39
CA ILE A 243 15.32 -3.08 9.75
C ILE A 243 15.71 -2.30 8.49
N ALA A 244 16.32 -2.94 7.50
CA ALA A 244 16.74 -2.29 6.26
C ALA A 244 15.55 -1.70 5.48
N ASP A 245 14.45 -2.45 5.36
CA ASP A 245 13.24 -1.97 4.69
C ASP A 245 12.61 -0.78 5.42
N ARG A 246 12.57 -0.81 6.76
CA ARG A 246 12.09 0.31 7.57
C ARG A 246 12.97 1.55 7.36
N MET A 247 14.29 1.43 7.49
CA MET A 247 15.22 2.56 7.31
C MET A 247 15.08 3.20 5.92
N ARG A 248 15.03 2.38 4.86
CA ARG A 248 14.83 2.86 3.48
C ARG A 248 13.51 3.64 3.34
N ASN A 249 12.43 3.14 3.92
CA ASN A 249 11.11 3.76 3.82
C ASN A 249 11.05 5.07 4.62
N ASP A 250 11.56 5.08 5.86
CA ASP A 250 11.53 6.24 6.75
C ASP A 250 12.37 7.40 6.17
N ILE A 251 13.58 7.10 5.67
CA ILE A 251 14.44 8.09 5.00
C ILE A 251 13.81 8.57 3.69
N GLY A 252 13.22 7.66 2.91
CA GLY A 252 12.54 8.05 1.67
C GLY A 252 11.36 8.99 1.91
N ALA A 253 10.61 8.77 2.99
CA ALA A 253 9.48 9.61 3.38
C ALA A 253 9.92 10.99 3.88
N SER A 254 10.94 11.07 4.74
CA SER A 254 11.47 12.34 5.24
C SER A 254 12.19 13.15 4.15
N PHE A 255 12.87 12.49 3.22
CA PHE A 255 13.44 13.17 2.05
C PHE A 255 12.35 13.78 1.16
N ASP A 256 11.28 13.03 0.88
CA ASP A 256 10.13 13.57 0.14
C ASP A 256 9.47 14.74 0.90
N GLN A 257 9.44 14.70 2.24
CA GLN A 257 8.97 15.82 3.06
C GLN A 257 9.85 17.07 2.90
N ASP A 258 11.18 16.94 3.03
CA ASP A 258 12.12 18.06 2.89
C ASP A 258 12.04 18.68 1.49
N VAL A 259 11.98 17.86 0.44
CA VAL A 259 11.81 18.32 -0.95
C VAL A 259 10.50 19.09 -1.13
N ASN A 260 9.38 18.58 -0.59
CA ASN A 260 8.09 19.25 -0.68
C ASN A 260 8.03 20.55 0.14
N ALA A 261 8.82 20.64 1.20
CA ALA A 261 8.97 21.84 2.02
C ALA A 261 9.94 22.86 1.41
N GLY A 262 10.70 22.50 0.37
CA GLY A 262 11.79 23.31 -0.16
C GLY A 262 12.98 23.43 0.81
N ASP A 263 13.11 22.49 1.76
CA ASP A 263 14.21 22.47 2.72
C ASP A 263 15.47 21.88 2.08
N SER A 264 16.40 22.76 1.73
CA SER A 264 17.71 22.37 1.19
C SER A 264 18.70 21.86 2.23
N SER A 265 18.41 22.03 3.53
CA SER A 265 19.22 21.48 4.61
C SER A 265 18.91 20.02 4.92
N TYR A 266 17.79 19.51 4.39
CA TYR A 266 17.27 18.17 4.63
C TYR A 266 17.11 17.85 6.12
N ALA A 267 16.58 18.80 6.90
CA ALA A 267 16.57 18.71 8.36
C ALA A 267 15.74 17.52 8.87
N ALA A 268 14.59 17.24 8.25
CA ALA A 268 13.77 16.10 8.65
C ALA A 268 14.47 14.77 8.32
N THR A 269 15.14 14.69 7.17
CA THR A 269 15.91 13.51 6.77
C THR A 269 17.07 13.25 7.73
N LYS A 270 17.85 14.30 8.07
CA LYS A 270 18.97 14.18 9.03
C LYS A 270 18.50 13.77 10.42
N SER A 271 17.41 14.35 10.91
CA SER A 271 16.79 13.93 12.18
C SER A 271 16.34 12.47 12.15
N THR A 272 15.77 12.02 11.03
CA THR A 272 15.38 10.61 10.82
C THR A 272 16.60 9.70 10.89
N ILE A 273 17.71 10.06 10.24
CA ILE A 273 18.96 9.29 10.26
C ILE A 273 19.48 9.13 11.70
N SER A 274 19.56 10.21 12.49
CA SER A 274 20.01 10.14 13.88
C SER A 274 19.09 9.27 14.76
N GLY A 275 17.78 9.34 14.54
CA GLY A 275 16.81 8.48 15.22
C GLY A 275 16.97 7.00 14.88
N LEU A 276 17.24 6.69 13.61
CA LEU A 276 17.50 5.32 13.14
C LEU A 276 18.83 4.77 13.67
N GLN A 277 19.88 5.59 13.77
CA GLN A 277 21.14 5.21 14.42
C GLN A 277 20.91 4.83 15.89
N SER A 278 20.18 5.66 16.63
CA SER A 278 19.84 5.39 18.03
C SER A 278 19.02 4.10 18.18
N ALA A 279 18.08 3.85 17.26
CA ALA A 279 17.27 2.63 17.26
C ALA A 279 18.10 1.38 16.94
N LEU A 280 19.10 1.49 16.05
CA LEU A 280 20.01 0.40 15.75
C LEU A 280 20.92 0.06 16.94
N GLU A 281 21.42 1.07 17.65
CA GLU A 281 22.21 0.88 18.87
C GLU A 281 21.41 0.19 19.97
N ALA A 282 20.11 0.48 20.07
CA ALA A 282 19.20 -0.12 21.03
C ALA A 282 18.66 -1.51 20.61
N ASP A 283 19.01 -2.00 19.41
CA ASP A 283 18.48 -3.28 18.91
C ASP A 283 19.00 -4.47 19.77
N PRO A 284 18.10 -5.29 20.36
CA PRO A 284 18.50 -6.37 21.25
C PRO A 284 19.36 -7.43 20.56
N LEU A 285 19.01 -7.81 19.32
CA LEU A 285 19.76 -8.84 18.59
C LEU A 285 21.18 -8.35 18.26
N LEU A 286 21.30 -7.10 17.81
CA LEU A 286 22.58 -6.47 17.54
C LEU A 286 23.44 -6.35 18.82
N SER A 287 22.82 -6.02 19.96
CA SER A 287 23.48 -6.00 21.27
C SER A 287 24.04 -7.38 21.65
N GLU A 288 23.28 -8.46 21.45
CA GLU A 288 23.77 -9.83 21.68
C GLU A 288 24.90 -10.22 20.71
N LEU A 289 24.78 -9.87 19.43
CA LEU A 289 25.83 -10.13 18.43
C LEU A 289 27.13 -9.37 18.74
N LYS A 290 27.04 -8.15 19.28
CA LYS A 290 28.19 -7.35 19.71
C LYS A 290 28.97 -8.00 20.87
N LYS A 291 28.31 -8.80 21.71
CA LYS A 291 28.99 -9.55 22.78
C LYS A 291 29.92 -10.64 22.25
N GLY A 292 29.84 -10.97 20.95
CA GLY A 292 30.80 -11.83 20.28
C GLY A 292 30.65 -13.32 20.62
N LEU A 293 29.48 -13.74 21.11
CA LEU A 293 29.25 -15.14 21.52
C LEU A 293 29.29 -16.12 20.33
N VAL A 294 28.94 -15.67 19.12
CA VAL A 294 28.88 -16.53 17.93
C VAL A 294 29.71 -15.97 16.76
N THR A 295 29.58 -14.68 16.48
CA THR A 295 30.40 -13.95 15.51
C THR A 295 30.55 -12.52 16.00
N SER A 296 31.53 -11.79 15.46
CA SER A 296 31.60 -10.34 15.66
C SER A 296 30.33 -9.71 15.10
N GLY A 297 29.54 -9.01 15.91
CA GLY A 297 28.38 -8.23 15.45
C GLY A 297 28.77 -7.04 14.54
N ALA A 298 30.07 -6.76 14.37
CA ALA A 298 30.56 -5.61 13.63
C ALA A 298 30.12 -5.56 12.16
N PRO A 299 30.11 -6.64 11.36
CA PRO A 299 29.69 -6.58 9.96
C PRO A 299 28.24 -6.10 9.78
N PHE A 300 27.33 -6.54 10.67
CA PHE A 300 25.93 -6.12 10.64
C PHE A 300 25.79 -4.63 10.96
N LEU A 301 26.46 -4.17 12.03
CA LEU A 301 26.44 -2.77 12.43
C LEU A 301 27.07 -1.88 11.35
N ASN A 302 28.25 -2.28 10.85
CA ASN A 302 29.01 -1.51 9.86
C ASN A 302 28.19 -1.30 8.57
N ALA A 303 27.45 -2.30 8.11
CA ALA A 303 26.61 -2.17 6.91
C ALA A 303 25.58 -1.04 7.06
N PHE A 304 24.89 -0.97 8.20
CA PHE A 304 23.90 0.08 8.46
C PHE A 304 24.55 1.42 8.77
N GLU A 305 25.55 1.47 9.65
CA GLU A 305 26.23 2.71 10.03
C GLU A 305 26.91 3.38 8.84
N GLN A 306 27.59 2.61 7.98
CA GLN A 306 28.18 3.15 6.75
C GLN A 306 27.11 3.66 5.79
N ALA A 307 26.01 2.92 5.58
CA ALA A 307 24.93 3.37 4.71
C ALA A 307 24.32 4.69 5.21
N LEU A 308 24.05 4.80 6.51
CA LEU A 308 23.50 6.01 7.12
C LEU A 308 24.48 7.19 7.06
N ALA A 309 25.76 6.96 7.34
CA ALA A 309 26.80 7.99 7.27
C ALA A 309 27.03 8.49 5.84
N GLU A 310 27.05 7.59 4.86
CA GLU A 310 27.19 7.95 3.44
C GLU A 310 25.99 8.75 2.93
N ILE A 311 24.76 8.39 3.37
CA ILE A 311 23.56 9.15 3.04
C ILE A 311 23.61 10.53 3.68
N ASP A 312 23.94 10.63 4.97
CA ASP A 312 24.05 11.91 5.67
C ASP A 312 25.09 12.84 5.00
N ALA A 313 26.25 12.30 4.63
CA ALA A 313 27.29 13.03 3.91
C ALA A 313 26.84 13.49 2.50
N ALA A 314 25.89 12.79 1.87
CA ALA A 314 25.37 13.11 0.56
C ALA A 314 24.21 14.13 0.58
N LEU A 315 23.64 14.46 1.75
CA LEU A 315 22.53 15.40 1.94
C LEU A 315 23.00 16.83 2.15
#